data_AF-A0A8R1HG65-F1
#
_entry.id   AF-A0A8R1HG65-F1
#
_cell.length_a   1.000
_cell.length_b   1.000
_cell.length_c   1.000
_cell.angle_alpha   90.00
_cell.angle_beta   90.00
_cell.angle_gamma   90.00
#
_symmetry.space_group_name_H-M   'P 1'
#
loop_
_entity.id
_entity.type
_entity.pdbx_description
1 polymer ?
#
loop_
_entity_poly.entity_id
_entity_poly.type
_entity_poly.pdbx_seq_one_letter_code
_entity_poly.pdbx_strand_id
1 'polypeptide(L)'
;MRKEPVIFVIGCTGTGKSDLGVAIAKKYGGEVISVDSMQFYRGLDIATNKITEEETEGIPHHMMSFLDPSEPATYNIHAFRETTLKLIQEIRSRSKLPIIVGGTTYYAESILYENNLIETTSSECPDDLASSSSSHSSTTEYPEDVSNQELWEELRKVDEKSALLVHPNNRYRIQRALQIFRDTGIPKSKFVEKQKASKCVDLGGRLRFDSSLVIYMDASPEVLEERLDGRVDKMIKMGLKRELNDFYEEGDHCFNVSASKPFLGWQKYSNISATLYRSLAHLPWNQSDVDENAAILAYNGQLWNQKLLHQVKLNAIWRTLRASRDAAFSVREQAGHTLKFSLENAVAVDTRDRPILASRGILARFAQEYAGVFGDASFVKNTLDLQAAAPLPLGFVLAASFQARHLKGLGDREVHLLDRCYLGGQQDVRGFGLNTIGVKADNSCLGGGASVAGVVHLYRPLIPPNMLFAHAFLASGSVASVHAKNVVQQLQETQRVSAGVGLAFVFKSIFRLELNYTYPLKYVLGDSLLPGFHIGAGVNFL
;
A
#
# COMPACT_ATOMS: atom_id res chain seq x y z
N MET A 1 -24.02 -1.71 -51.55
CA MET A 1 -23.01 -1.87 -50.48
C MET A 1 -23.41 -1.01 -49.31
N ARG A 2 -23.18 -1.46 -48.06
CA ARG A 2 -23.40 -0.62 -46.88
C ARG A 2 -22.40 0.54 -46.90
N LYS A 3 -22.87 1.76 -46.67
CA LYS A 3 -22.01 2.95 -46.65
C LYS A 3 -21.32 3.02 -45.29
N GLU A 4 -19.99 3.07 -45.30
CA GLU A 4 -19.14 3.25 -44.10
C GLU A 4 -19.44 2.26 -42.95
N PRO A 5 -19.26 0.95 -43.14
CA PRO A 5 -19.49 -0.03 -42.09
C PRO A 5 -18.51 0.12 -40.92
N VAL A 6 -18.98 -0.20 -39.71
CA VAL A 6 -18.17 -0.36 -38.50
C VAL A 6 -18.59 -1.66 -37.83
N ILE A 7 -17.61 -2.48 -37.46
CA ILE A 7 -17.87 -3.76 -36.79
C ILE A 7 -17.49 -3.63 -35.32
N PHE A 8 -18.35 -4.09 -34.43
CA PHE A 8 -18.12 -4.18 -33.00
C PHE A 8 -18.07 -5.66 -32.61
N VAL A 9 -16.98 -6.09 -31.99
CA VAL A 9 -16.80 -7.43 -31.40
C VAL A 9 -16.68 -7.25 -29.89
N ILE A 10 -17.79 -7.46 -29.19
CA ILE A 10 -17.93 -7.18 -27.76
C ILE A 10 -18.30 -8.44 -26.98
N GLY A 11 -17.99 -8.49 -25.68
CA GLY A 11 -18.30 -9.65 -24.83
C GLY A 11 -17.34 -9.83 -23.66
N CYS A 12 -17.60 -10.82 -22.80
CA CYS A 12 -16.83 -11.08 -21.59
C CYS A 12 -15.38 -11.49 -21.85
N THR A 13 -14.49 -11.31 -20.88
CA THR A 13 -13.10 -11.80 -20.94
C THR A 13 -13.09 -13.32 -21.14
N GLY A 14 -12.20 -13.83 -22.01
CA GLY A 14 -12.10 -15.28 -22.28
C GLY A 14 -12.99 -15.82 -23.40
N THR A 15 -13.80 -14.98 -24.06
CA THR A 15 -14.70 -15.42 -25.15
C THR A 15 -14.03 -15.53 -26.53
N GLY A 16 -12.80 -15.03 -26.74
CA GLY A 16 -12.09 -15.10 -28.03
C GLY A 16 -12.28 -13.88 -28.94
N LYS A 17 -12.56 -12.71 -28.37
CA LYS A 17 -12.82 -11.46 -29.12
C LYS A 17 -11.66 -11.01 -29.99
N SER A 18 -10.45 -11.06 -29.45
CA SER A 18 -9.24 -10.62 -30.15
C SER A 18 -9.01 -11.46 -31.41
N ASP A 19 -9.10 -12.79 -31.28
CA ASP A 19 -8.95 -13.73 -32.40
C ASP A 19 -9.97 -13.46 -33.52
N LEU A 20 -11.24 -13.24 -33.14
CA LEU A 20 -12.29 -12.90 -34.10
C LEU A 20 -12.04 -11.55 -34.77
N GLY A 21 -11.59 -10.55 -34.01
CA GLY A 21 -11.22 -9.24 -34.54
C GLY A 21 -10.13 -9.32 -35.61
N VAL A 22 -9.05 -10.05 -35.32
CA VAL A 22 -7.94 -10.30 -36.26
C VAL A 22 -8.42 -11.05 -37.49
N ALA A 23 -9.23 -12.11 -37.32
CA ALA A 23 -9.76 -12.89 -38.44
C ALA A 23 -10.63 -12.04 -39.40
N ILE A 24 -11.47 -11.16 -38.85
CA ILE A 24 -12.28 -10.22 -39.64
C ILE A 24 -11.37 -9.21 -40.36
N ALA A 25 -10.38 -8.64 -39.66
CA ALA A 25 -9.45 -7.68 -40.24
C ALA A 25 -8.65 -8.27 -41.40
N LYS A 26 -8.14 -9.49 -41.24
CA LYS A 26 -7.39 -10.21 -42.27
C LYS A 26 -8.24 -10.52 -43.50
N LYS A 27 -9.49 -10.92 -43.31
CA LYS A 27 -10.39 -11.31 -44.40
C LYS A 27 -10.94 -10.11 -45.18
N TYR A 28 -11.22 -9.00 -44.51
CA TYR A 28 -11.92 -7.85 -45.09
C TYR A 28 -11.05 -6.59 -45.22
N GLY A 29 -9.75 -6.66 -44.89
CA GLY A 29 -8.83 -5.54 -45.00
C GLY A 29 -9.13 -4.44 -43.96
N GLY A 30 -9.15 -4.82 -42.68
CA GLY A 30 -9.44 -3.93 -41.56
C GLY A 30 -8.26 -3.63 -40.65
N GLU A 31 -8.52 -2.74 -39.70
CA GLU A 31 -7.65 -2.39 -38.58
C GLU A 31 -8.48 -2.49 -37.28
N VAL A 32 -7.85 -2.92 -36.19
CA VAL A 32 -8.53 -3.14 -34.91
C VAL A 32 -8.34 -1.93 -34.00
N ILE A 33 -9.41 -1.50 -33.35
CA ILE A 33 -9.38 -0.50 -32.28
C ILE A 33 -9.75 -1.20 -30.97
N SER A 34 -8.84 -1.25 -30.01
CA SER A 34 -9.10 -1.84 -28.70
C SER A 34 -10.01 -0.93 -27.85
N VAL A 35 -10.98 -1.55 -27.18
CA VAL A 35 -11.90 -0.91 -26.23
C VAL A 35 -11.85 -1.65 -24.91
N ASP A 36 -10.65 -1.70 -24.35
CA ASP A 36 -10.37 -2.22 -23.02
C ASP A 36 -9.59 -1.18 -22.21
N SER A 37 -10.23 -0.62 -21.19
CA SER A 37 -9.67 0.48 -20.40
C SER A 37 -8.35 0.14 -19.72
N MET A 38 -8.08 -1.14 -19.45
CA MET A 38 -6.82 -1.54 -18.82
C MET A 38 -5.69 -1.64 -19.84
N GLN A 39 -6.00 -1.91 -21.12
CA GLN A 39 -4.98 -2.07 -22.16
C GLN A 39 -4.39 -0.75 -22.68
N PHE A 40 -4.95 0.39 -22.24
CA PHE A 40 -4.43 1.71 -22.62
C PHE A 40 -3.05 1.98 -22.02
N TYR A 41 -2.76 1.43 -20.84
CA TYR A 41 -1.56 1.69 -20.05
C TYR A 41 -0.33 0.95 -20.56
N ARG A 42 0.82 1.62 -20.65
CA ARG A 42 2.12 1.00 -20.96
C ARG A 42 2.62 0.13 -19.80
N GLY A 43 3.49 -0.83 -20.11
CA GLY A 43 4.19 -1.65 -19.09
C GLY A 43 3.36 -2.75 -18.43
N LEU A 44 2.06 -2.86 -18.73
CA LEU A 44 1.16 -3.88 -18.18
C LEU A 44 0.60 -4.79 -19.30
N ASP A 45 1.47 -5.34 -20.13
CA ASP A 45 1.09 -6.10 -21.32
C ASP A 45 0.53 -7.49 -20.97
N ILE A 46 1.23 -8.21 -20.08
CA ILE A 46 0.85 -9.55 -19.62
C ILE A 46 -0.36 -9.43 -18.71
N ALA A 47 -0.33 -8.59 -17.68
CA ALA A 47 -1.38 -8.43 -16.67
C ALA A 47 -2.73 -8.05 -17.27
N THR A 48 -2.74 -7.27 -18.34
CA THR A 48 -3.98 -6.84 -19.03
C THR A 48 -4.29 -7.70 -20.27
N ASN A 49 -3.51 -8.76 -20.49
CA ASN A 49 -3.67 -9.72 -21.57
C ASN A 49 -3.79 -9.02 -22.93
N LYS A 50 -2.86 -8.10 -23.20
CA LYS A 50 -2.75 -7.46 -24.50
C LYS A 50 -2.38 -8.49 -25.54
N ILE A 51 -2.95 -8.30 -26.74
CA ILE A 51 -2.59 -9.13 -27.88
C ILE A 51 -1.11 -8.93 -28.20
N THR A 52 -0.37 -10.02 -28.38
CA THR A 52 1.05 -9.99 -28.74
C THR A 52 1.23 -9.68 -30.22
N GLU A 53 2.41 -9.19 -30.62
CA GLU A 53 2.72 -8.92 -32.04
C GLU A 53 2.49 -10.16 -32.92
N GLU A 54 2.82 -11.35 -32.42
CA GLU A 54 2.59 -12.62 -33.12
C GLU A 54 1.08 -12.89 -33.33
N GLU A 55 0.28 -12.70 -32.29
CA GLU A 55 -1.18 -12.89 -32.34
C GLU A 55 -1.89 -11.83 -33.19
N THR A 56 -1.29 -10.65 -33.40
CA THR A 56 -1.87 -9.64 -34.31
C THR A 56 -1.84 -10.06 -35.78
N GLU A 57 -0.99 -11.03 -36.15
CA GLU A 57 -0.75 -11.45 -37.54
C GLU A 57 -0.47 -10.28 -38.51
N GLY A 58 0.16 -9.21 -38.02
CA GLY A 58 0.47 -8.00 -38.80
C GLY A 58 -0.71 -7.03 -38.97
N ILE A 59 -1.84 -7.26 -38.31
CA ILE A 59 -2.97 -6.33 -38.30
C ILE A 59 -2.72 -5.19 -37.30
N PRO A 60 -2.80 -3.92 -37.72
CA PRO A 60 -2.68 -2.78 -36.81
C PRO A 60 -3.74 -2.81 -35.69
N HIS A 61 -3.28 -2.69 -34.44
CA HIS A 61 -4.13 -2.53 -33.26
C HIS A 61 -3.91 -1.14 -32.65
N HIS A 62 -4.98 -0.36 -32.57
CA HIS A 62 -5.00 1.00 -32.03
C HIS A 62 -5.52 1.01 -30.59
N MET A 63 -5.33 2.13 -29.90
CA MET A 63 -5.81 2.36 -28.53
C MET A 63 -5.24 1.35 -27.51
N MET A 64 -3.97 0.98 -27.68
CA MET A 64 -3.23 0.13 -26.75
C MET A 64 -1.89 0.78 -26.40
N SER A 65 -1.43 0.63 -25.16
CA SER A 65 -0.09 1.08 -24.70
C SER A 65 0.24 2.55 -25.02
N PHE A 66 -0.74 3.45 -24.96
CA PHE A 66 -0.53 4.87 -25.27
C PHE A 66 -0.47 5.76 -24.02
N LEU A 67 -1.03 5.33 -22.88
CA LEU A 67 -1.00 6.05 -21.61
C LEU A 67 0.15 5.59 -20.72
N ASP A 68 0.80 6.51 -20.03
CA ASP A 68 1.73 6.20 -18.95
C ASP A 68 0.97 5.97 -17.62
N PRO A 69 1.23 4.88 -16.88
CA PRO A 69 0.62 4.64 -15.58
C PRO A 69 0.88 5.72 -14.52
N SER A 70 2.00 6.46 -14.64
CA SER A 70 2.39 7.54 -13.73
C SER A 70 1.73 8.89 -14.06
N GLU A 71 1.11 9.01 -15.24
CA GLU A 71 0.37 10.21 -15.60
C GLU A 71 -0.89 10.31 -14.72
N PRO A 72 -1.22 11.51 -14.20
CA PRO A 72 -2.46 11.72 -13.47
C PRO A 72 -3.65 11.26 -14.30
N ALA A 73 -4.67 10.71 -13.64
CA ALA A 73 -5.87 10.09 -14.22
C ALA A 73 -6.80 11.07 -14.98
N THR A 74 -6.28 11.73 -16.01
CA THR A 74 -6.99 12.70 -16.86
C THR A 74 -7.61 12.08 -18.10
N TYR A 75 -7.30 10.81 -18.43
CA TYR A 75 -7.86 10.14 -19.60
C TYR A 75 -9.25 9.57 -19.31
N ASN A 76 -10.27 10.38 -19.55
CA ASN A 76 -11.67 10.02 -19.31
C ASN A 76 -12.35 9.44 -20.57
N ILE A 77 -13.60 8.98 -20.42
CA ILE A 77 -14.38 8.40 -21.52
C ILE A 77 -14.68 9.40 -22.67
N HIS A 78 -14.74 10.70 -22.38
CA HIS A 78 -14.97 11.72 -23.40
C HIS A 78 -13.74 11.86 -24.30
N ALA A 79 -12.54 11.95 -23.71
CA ALA A 79 -11.28 11.94 -24.44
C ALA A 79 -11.15 10.66 -25.30
N PHE A 80 -11.46 9.49 -24.71
CA PHE A 80 -11.49 8.23 -25.44
C PHE A 80 -12.43 8.26 -26.66
N ARG A 81 -13.65 8.78 -26.48
CA ARG A 81 -14.65 8.87 -27.56
C ARG A 81 -14.10 9.69 -28.72
N GLU A 82 -13.61 10.91 -28.44
CA GLU A 82 -13.12 11.81 -29.47
C GLU A 82 -11.90 11.24 -30.21
N THR A 83 -10.91 10.70 -29.49
CA THR A 83 -9.74 10.05 -30.09
C THR A 83 -10.15 8.88 -30.98
N THR A 84 -11.07 8.03 -30.51
CA THR A 84 -11.53 6.86 -31.27
C THR A 84 -12.32 7.26 -32.51
N LEU A 85 -13.16 8.29 -32.44
CA LEU A 85 -13.91 8.79 -33.60
C LEU A 85 -12.98 9.37 -34.67
N LYS A 86 -11.91 10.08 -34.28
CA LYS A 86 -10.85 10.54 -35.19
C LYS A 86 -10.16 9.34 -35.86
N LEU A 87 -9.75 8.34 -35.08
CA LEU A 87 -9.12 7.11 -35.60
C LEU A 87 -10.02 6.36 -36.59
N ILE A 88 -11.32 6.27 -36.34
CA ILE A 88 -12.27 5.66 -37.29
C ILE A 88 -12.24 6.37 -38.64
N GLN A 89 -12.18 7.71 -38.66
CA GLN A 89 -12.10 8.48 -39.91
C GLN A 89 -10.75 8.28 -40.60
N GLU A 90 -9.65 8.20 -39.86
CA GLU A 90 -8.32 7.93 -40.41
C GLU A 90 -8.21 6.52 -41.02
N ILE A 91 -8.75 5.50 -40.37
CA ILE A 91 -8.80 4.13 -40.92
C ILE A 91 -9.61 4.12 -42.23
N ARG A 92 -10.74 4.83 -42.25
CA ARG A 92 -11.58 4.95 -43.45
C ARG A 92 -10.88 5.71 -44.58
N SER A 93 -10.10 6.75 -44.29
CA SER A 93 -9.36 7.50 -45.32
C SER A 93 -8.30 6.62 -46.01
N ARG A 94 -7.79 5.59 -45.31
CA ARG A 94 -6.94 4.53 -45.86
C ARG A 94 -7.72 3.43 -46.60
N SER A 95 -9.03 3.59 -46.80
CA SER A 95 -9.94 2.58 -47.37
C SER A 95 -9.94 1.26 -46.60
N LYS A 96 -9.71 1.30 -45.29
CA LYS A 96 -9.71 0.13 -44.39
C LYS A 96 -11.00 0.08 -43.56
N LEU A 97 -11.32 -1.12 -43.08
CA LEU A 97 -12.48 -1.37 -42.23
C LEU A 97 -12.13 -1.17 -40.74
N PRO A 98 -12.77 -0.22 -40.02
CA PRO A 98 -12.61 -0.10 -38.57
C PRO A 98 -13.35 -1.22 -37.83
N ILE A 99 -12.62 -1.96 -36.99
CA ILE A 99 -13.13 -3.07 -36.19
C ILE A 99 -12.86 -2.79 -34.72
N ILE A 100 -13.92 -2.57 -33.95
CA ILE A 100 -13.87 -2.19 -32.55
C ILE A 100 -13.96 -3.48 -31.73
N VAL A 101 -12.94 -3.78 -30.93
CA VAL A 101 -12.83 -5.05 -30.18
C VAL A 101 -12.60 -4.75 -28.70
N GLY A 102 -13.40 -5.30 -27.80
CA GLY A 102 -13.18 -5.04 -26.37
C GLY A 102 -14.23 -5.59 -25.42
N GLY A 103 -13.92 -5.53 -24.12
CA GLY A 103 -14.79 -5.98 -23.03
C GLY A 103 -15.41 -4.83 -22.23
N THR A 104 -14.94 -3.59 -22.39
CA THR A 104 -15.43 -2.45 -21.62
C THR A 104 -16.68 -1.86 -22.30
N THR A 105 -17.83 -2.49 -22.07
CA THR A 105 -19.12 -2.15 -22.74
C THR A 105 -19.43 -0.67 -22.68
N TYR A 106 -19.21 0.00 -21.54
CA TYR A 106 -19.46 1.43 -21.39
C TYR A 106 -18.68 2.30 -22.39
N TYR A 107 -17.43 1.92 -22.70
CA TYR A 107 -16.60 2.61 -23.69
C TYR A 107 -17.03 2.25 -25.12
N ALA A 108 -17.44 1.02 -25.39
CA ALA A 108 -17.95 0.63 -26.70
C ALA A 108 -19.27 1.36 -27.03
N GLU A 109 -20.16 1.50 -26.04
CA GLU A 109 -21.42 2.24 -26.15
C GLU A 109 -21.23 3.73 -26.43
N SER A 110 -20.15 4.34 -25.93
CA SER A 110 -19.87 5.76 -26.19
C SER A 110 -19.54 6.03 -27.67
N ILE A 111 -18.99 5.03 -28.36
CA ILE A 111 -18.72 5.07 -29.80
C ILE A 111 -19.97 4.67 -30.60
N LEU A 112 -20.67 3.62 -30.16
CA LEU A 112 -21.82 3.05 -30.85
C LEU A 112 -23.01 4.03 -30.91
N TYR A 113 -23.26 4.76 -29.83
CA TYR A 113 -24.40 5.66 -29.70
C TYR A 113 -24.00 7.13 -29.83
N GLU A 114 -24.83 7.93 -30.50
CA GLU A 114 -24.52 9.33 -30.81
C GLU A 114 -24.52 10.23 -29.55
N ASN A 115 -25.50 10.05 -28.66
CA ASN A 115 -25.80 10.96 -27.55
C ASN A 115 -25.78 10.29 -26.16
N ASN A 116 -24.97 9.24 -25.97
CA ASN A 116 -24.99 8.44 -24.73
C ASN A 116 -24.22 9.07 -23.54
N LEU A 117 -23.40 10.09 -23.79
CA LEU A 117 -22.66 10.80 -22.74
C LEU A 117 -23.25 12.20 -22.49
N ILE A 118 -23.28 12.62 -21.23
CA ILE A 118 -23.70 13.96 -20.82
C ILE A 118 -22.45 14.83 -20.69
N GLU A 119 -22.38 15.89 -21.49
CA GLU A 119 -21.27 16.84 -21.47
C GLU A 119 -21.45 17.82 -20.31
N THR A 120 -20.40 17.97 -19.50
CA THR A 120 -20.27 18.95 -18.41
C THR A 120 -19.04 19.83 -18.64
N THR A 121 -18.94 20.97 -17.97
CA THR A 121 -17.79 21.92 -18.08
C THR A 121 -16.42 21.26 -17.84
N SER A 122 -16.37 20.15 -17.09
CA SER A 122 -15.18 19.30 -16.89
C SER A 122 -14.89 18.27 -17.98
N SER A 123 -15.63 18.29 -19.10
CA SER A 123 -15.51 17.31 -20.20
C SER A 123 -14.62 17.78 -21.36
N GLU A 124 -13.97 18.94 -21.24
CA GLU A 124 -13.10 19.50 -22.28
C GLU A 124 -11.80 18.69 -22.42
N CYS A 125 -11.34 18.54 -23.67
CA CYS A 125 -10.11 17.80 -24.01
C CYS A 125 -8.85 18.60 -23.62
N PRO A 126 -7.74 17.96 -23.21
CA PRO A 126 -6.52 18.65 -22.78
C PRO A 126 -5.68 19.36 -23.86
N ASP A 127 -6.17 19.54 -25.09
CA ASP A 127 -5.30 19.84 -26.23
C ASP A 127 -4.95 21.34 -26.45
N ASP A 128 -5.40 22.29 -25.62
CA ASP A 128 -5.18 23.73 -25.92
C ASP A 128 -4.88 24.66 -24.71
N LEU A 129 -4.18 24.18 -23.65
CA LEU A 129 -3.81 25.07 -22.53
C LEU A 129 -2.34 24.96 -22.10
N ALA A 130 -1.44 25.28 -23.03
CA ALA A 130 -0.09 25.71 -22.72
C ALA A 130 -0.02 27.21 -22.34
N SER A 131 -0.86 27.70 -21.42
CA SER A 131 -0.66 29.01 -20.75
C SER A 131 -1.72 29.31 -19.69
N SER A 132 -1.80 28.55 -18.59
CA SER A 132 -2.26 29.12 -17.31
C SER A 132 -1.86 28.23 -16.15
N SER A 133 -0.90 28.70 -15.37
CA SER A 133 -0.57 28.18 -14.06
C SER A 133 -1.73 28.44 -13.08
N SER A 134 -2.63 27.49 -12.95
CA SER A 134 -3.47 27.32 -11.76
C SER A 134 -3.85 25.85 -11.62
N SER A 135 -3.51 25.30 -10.47
CA SER A 135 -3.97 24.01 -9.97
C SER A 135 -5.49 23.87 -10.13
N HIS A 136 -5.93 23.07 -11.11
CA HIS A 136 -7.33 22.70 -11.30
C HIS A 136 -7.51 21.20 -11.04
N SER A 137 -7.63 20.85 -9.76
CA SER A 137 -8.31 19.62 -9.33
C SER A 137 -9.81 19.82 -9.50
N SER A 138 -10.32 19.65 -10.70
CA SER A 138 -11.74 19.83 -11.05
C SER A 138 -12.58 18.58 -10.74
N THR A 139 -12.52 18.12 -9.50
CA THR A 139 -13.63 17.42 -8.86
C THR A 139 -13.95 18.23 -7.61
N THR A 140 -15.03 19.01 -7.63
CA THR A 140 -15.59 19.61 -6.41
C THR A 140 -16.16 18.47 -5.57
N GLU A 141 -15.27 17.76 -4.88
CA GLU A 141 -15.64 16.78 -3.87
C GLU A 141 -16.41 17.53 -2.79
N TYR A 142 -17.67 17.14 -2.61
CA TYR A 142 -18.34 17.39 -1.35
C TYR A 142 -17.42 16.93 -0.21
N PRO A 143 -17.27 17.69 0.89
CA PRO A 143 -16.43 17.31 2.02
C PRO A 143 -16.69 15.84 2.38
N GLU A 144 -15.63 15.07 2.65
CA GLU A 144 -15.76 13.65 3.01
C GLU A 144 -16.67 13.45 4.23
N ASP A 145 -16.79 14.49 5.06
CA ASP A 145 -17.63 14.58 6.25
C ASP A 145 -19.14 14.47 5.97
N VAL A 146 -19.59 14.75 4.74
CA VAL A 146 -21.01 14.63 4.37
C VAL A 146 -21.36 13.16 4.23
N SER A 147 -22.32 12.68 5.01
CA SER A 147 -22.74 11.28 4.96
C SER A 147 -23.35 10.91 3.60
N ASN A 148 -23.27 9.62 3.24
CA ASN A 148 -23.89 9.12 2.01
C ASN A 148 -25.42 9.33 1.99
N GLN A 149 -26.04 9.30 3.17
CA GLN A 149 -27.46 9.55 3.35
C GLN A 149 -27.81 11.00 2.99
N GLU A 150 -27.04 11.97 3.49
CA GLU A 150 -27.25 13.40 3.22
C GLU A 150 -27.07 13.73 1.73
N LEU A 151 -26.04 13.17 1.08
CA LEU A 151 -25.86 13.35 -0.37
C LEU A 151 -27.00 12.74 -1.18
N TRP A 152 -27.50 11.57 -0.77
CA TRP A 152 -28.64 10.94 -1.43
C TRP A 152 -29.91 11.78 -1.26
N GLU A 153 -30.11 12.39 -0.09
CA GLU A 153 -31.23 13.32 0.16
C GLU A 153 -31.11 14.61 -0.66
N GLU A 154 -29.90 15.16 -0.82
CA GLU A 154 -29.67 16.27 -1.76
C GLU A 154 -30.03 15.88 -3.19
N LEU A 155 -29.58 14.71 -3.64
CA LEU A 155 -29.93 14.21 -4.97
C LEU A 155 -31.44 14.01 -5.10
N ARG A 156 -32.11 13.51 -4.06
CA ARG A 156 -33.57 13.32 -4.09
C ARG A 156 -34.33 14.64 -4.24
N LYS A 157 -33.86 15.73 -3.60
CA LYS A 157 -34.46 17.06 -3.74
C LYS A 157 -34.35 17.61 -5.17
N VAL A 158 -33.26 17.27 -5.86
CA VAL A 158 -32.93 17.78 -7.20
C VAL A 158 -33.49 16.88 -8.33
N ASP A 159 -33.35 15.57 -8.17
CA ASP A 159 -33.65 14.55 -9.16
C ASP A 159 -34.13 13.25 -8.48
N GLU A 160 -35.38 13.25 -8.02
CA GLU A 160 -36.00 12.10 -7.35
C GLU A 160 -35.93 10.81 -8.18
N LYS A 161 -36.11 10.90 -9.50
CA LYS A 161 -36.03 9.75 -10.41
C LYS A 161 -34.64 9.10 -10.40
N SER A 162 -33.58 9.91 -10.45
CA SER A 162 -32.21 9.38 -10.36
C SER A 162 -31.89 8.83 -8.97
N ALA A 163 -32.35 9.48 -7.90
CA ALA A 163 -32.18 9.01 -6.52
C ALA A 163 -32.82 7.63 -6.27
N LEU A 164 -33.99 7.36 -6.86
CA LEU A 164 -34.65 6.06 -6.75
C LEU A 164 -33.91 4.92 -7.47
N LEU A 165 -33.13 5.24 -8.50
CA LEU A 165 -32.36 4.25 -9.28
C LEU A 165 -30.95 3.99 -8.73
N VAL A 166 -30.37 4.95 -8.00
CA VAL A 166 -29.00 4.87 -7.48
C VAL A 166 -29.04 4.56 -5.99
N HIS A 167 -28.39 3.46 -5.60
CA HIS A 167 -28.25 3.10 -4.19
C HIS A 167 -27.49 4.19 -3.39
N PRO A 168 -27.90 4.55 -2.15
CA PRO A 168 -27.25 5.58 -1.33
C PRO A 168 -25.74 5.39 -1.15
N ASN A 169 -25.27 4.15 -1.04
CA ASN A 169 -23.83 3.83 -0.91
C ASN A 169 -23.02 4.07 -2.20
N ASN A 170 -23.65 4.32 -3.35
CA ASN A 170 -22.95 4.62 -4.59
C ASN A 170 -22.66 6.13 -4.69
N ARG A 171 -21.81 6.61 -3.77
CA ARG A 171 -21.44 8.02 -3.61
C ARG A 171 -21.01 8.67 -4.92
N TYR A 172 -20.19 7.98 -5.72
CA TYR A 172 -19.73 8.47 -7.02
C TYR A 172 -20.87 8.79 -7.99
N ARG A 173 -21.85 7.88 -8.14
CA ARG A 173 -22.99 8.11 -9.04
C ARG A 173 -23.90 9.23 -8.54
N ILE A 174 -24.01 9.40 -7.23
CA ILE A 174 -24.77 10.47 -6.59
C ILE A 174 -24.10 11.81 -6.84
N GLN A 175 -22.80 11.93 -6.54
CA GLN A 175 -21.99 13.12 -6.79
C GLN A 175 -22.00 13.50 -8.27
N ARG A 176 -21.85 12.53 -9.19
CA ARG A 176 -21.90 12.81 -10.64
C ARG A 176 -23.27 13.34 -11.07
N ALA A 177 -24.37 12.80 -10.53
CA ALA A 177 -25.71 13.30 -10.85
C ALA A 177 -25.95 14.73 -10.34
N LEU A 178 -25.49 15.02 -9.11
CA LEU A 178 -25.50 16.36 -8.53
C LEU A 178 -24.63 17.34 -9.32
N GLN A 179 -23.44 16.89 -9.75
CA GLN A 179 -22.53 17.67 -10.58
C GLN A 179 -23.17 18.02 -11.93
N ILE A 180 -23.79 17.05 -12.61
CA ILE A 180 -24.52 17.30 -13.86
C ILE A 180 -25.60 18.37 -13.66
N PHE A 181 -26.38 18.29 -12.58
CA PHE A 181 -27.40 19.28 -12.30
C PHE A 181 -26.80 20.67 -12.00
N ARG A 182 -25.71 20.73 -11.24
CA ARG A 182 -25.01 21.99 -10.93
C ARG A 182 -24.47 22.67 -12.19
N ASP A 183 -23.85 21.90 -13.08
CA ASP A 183 -23.21 22.43 -14.30
C ASP A 183 -24.23 22.81 -15.37
N THR A 184 -25.29 22.01 -15.52
CA THR A 184 -26.24 22.16 -16.64
C THR A 184 -27.57 22.81 -16.24
N GLY A 185 -27.89 22.87 -14.95
CA GLY A 185 -29.20 23.24 -14.43
C GLY A 185 -30.30 22.20 -14.72
N ILE A 186 -29.97 21.08 -15.36
CA ILE A 186 -30.94 20.06 -15.81
C ILE A 186 -30.68 18.74 -15.05
N PRO A 187 -31.71 18.12 -14.45
CA PRO A 187 -31.56 16.83 -13.78
C PRO A 187 -31.07 15.72 -14.72
N LYS A 188 -30.23 14.82 -14.21
CA LYS A 188 -29.68 13.69 -14.97
C LYS A 188 -30.78 12.82 -15.59
N SER A 189 -31.89 12.60 -14.88
CA SER A 189 -33.02 11.79 -15.37
C SER A 189 -33.62 12.34 -16.66
N LYS A 190 -33.67 13.67 -16.84
CA LYS A 190 -34.16 14.29 -18.08
C LYS A 190 -33.23 14.06 -19.26
N PHE A 191 -31.92 13.99 -19.05
CA PHE A 191 -30.98 13.62 -20.11
C PHE A 191 -31.20 12.17 -20.55
N VAL A 192 -31.35 11.26 -19.59
CA VAL A 192 -31.63 9.84 -19.86
C VAL A 192 -32.97 9.67 -20.60
N GLU A 193 -33.99 10.45 -20.26
CA GLU A 193 -35.26 10.45 -20.98
C GLU A 193 -35.11 10.94 -22.43
N LYS A 194 -34.35 12.01 -22.67
CA LYS A 194 -34.05 12.49 -24.04
C LYS A 194 -33.29 11.45 -24.86
N GLN A 195 -32.35 10.75 -24.25
CA GLN A 195 -31.61 9.66 -24.89
C GLN A 195 -32.56 8.54 -25.35
N LYS A 196 -33.52 8.15 -24.50
CA LYS A 196 -34.54 7.13 -24.82
C LYS A 196 -35.62 7.59 -25.80
N ALA A 197 -35.95 8.88 -25.82
CA ALA A 197 -37.01 9.44 -26.68
C ALA A 197 -36.57 9.68 -28.13
N SER A 198 -35.27 9.74 -28.39
CA SER A 198 -34.69 9.77 -29.75
C SER A 198 -35.13 8.51 -30.50
N LYS A 199 -35.34 8.53 -31.83
CA LYS A 199 -35.72 7.34 -32.63
C LYS A 199 -34.72 6.19 -32.40
N CYS A 200 -35.02 5.33 -31.43
CA CYS A 200 -34.16 4.25 -30.98
C CYS A 200 -34.37 3.04 -31.88
N VAL A 201 -33.29 2.35 -32.17
CA VAL A 201 -33.35 0.93 -32.56
C VAL A 201 -33.65 0.14 -31.27
N ASP A 202 -34.16 -1.09 -31.34
CA ASP A 202 -34.45 -1.98 -30.18
C ASP A 202 -33.24 -2.19 -29.21
N LEU A 203 -32.07 -1.67 -29.57
CA LEU A 203 -30.83 -1.70 -28.80
C LEU A 203 -30.67 -0.56 -27.78
N GLY A 204 -31.66 0.33 -27.60
CA GLY A 204 -31.69 1.26 -26.47
C GLY A 204 -31.05 2.64 -26.70
N GLY A 205 -30.80 3.03 -27.96
CA GLY A 205 -30.31 4.37 -28.31
C GLY A 205 -30.29 4.63 -29.83
N ARG A 206 -29.99 5.88 -30.22
CA ARG A 206 -29.69 6.22 -31.63
C ARG A 206 -28.26 5.83 -31.98
N LEU A 207 -28.11 4.92 -32.95
CA LEU A 207 -26.80 4.52 -33.47
C LEU A 207 -26.10 5.70 -34.13
N ARG A 208 -24.79 5.85 -33.87
CA ARG A 208 -23.93 6.86 -34.48
C ARG A 208 -23.64 6.54 -35.95
N PHE A 209 -23.50 5.26 -36.27
CA PHE A 209 -23.24 4.78 -37.64
C PHE A 209 -24.41 3.93 -38.12
N ASP A 210 -25.01 4.31 -39.26
CA ASP A 210 -26.13 3.59 -39.88
C ASP A 210 -25.78 2.15 -40.25
N SER A 211 -24.50 1.90 -40.58
CA SER A 211 -23.98 0.59 -41.00
C SER A 211 -23.19 -0.13 -39.89
N SER A 212 -23.69 -0.09 -38.65
CA SER A 212 -23.07 -0.83 -37.54
C SER A 212 -23.41 -2.32 -37.58
N LEU A 213 -22.41 -3.19 -37.37
CA LEU A 213 -22.60 -4.62 -37.10
C LEU A 213 -22.05 -4.93 -35.71
N VAL A 214 -22.93 -5.35 -34.80
CA VAL A 214 -22.54 -5.73 -33.43
C VAL A 214 -22.56 -7.25 -33.32
N ILE A 215 -21.40 -7.81 -32.99
CA ILE A 215 -21.21 -9.22 -32.69
C ILE A 215 -20.95 -9.32 -31.19
N TYR A 216 -21.94 -9.84 -30.46
CA TYR A 216 -21.81 -10.13 -29.03
C TYR A 216 -21.32 -11.56 -28.85
N MET A 217 -20.13 -11.71 -28.29
CA MET A 217 -19.53 -13.00 -27.99
C MET A 217 -19.95 -13.46 -26.60
N ASP A 218 -20.57 -14.62 -26.54
CA ASP A 218 -21.06 -15.26 -25.33
C ASP A 218 -20.55 -16.71 -25.26
N ALA A 219 -20.43 -17.24 -24.04
CA ALA A 219 -19.99 -18.61 -23.77
C ALA A 219 -20.60 -19.07 -22.44
N SER A 220 -20.80 -20.39 -22.28
CA SER A 220 -21.31 -20.90 -21.02
C SER A 220 -20.28 -20.69 -19.88
N PRO A 221 -20.73 -20.50 -18.64
CA PRO A 221 -19.83 -20.27 -17.50
C PRO A 221 -18.75 -21.32 -17.35
N GLU A 222 -19.08 -22.60 -17.56
CA GLU A 222 -18.15 -23.72 -17.39
C GLU A 222 -16.97 -23.63 -18.37
N VAL A 223 -17.25 -23.24 -19.62
CA VAL A 223 -16.22 -23.04 -20.66
C VAL A 223 -15.37 -21.80 -20.36
N LEU A 224 -15.97 -20.76 -19.78
CA LEU A 224 -15.25 -19.53 -19.41
C LEU A 224 -14.30 -19.77 -18.24
N GLU A 225 -14.73 -20.47 -17.20
CA GLU A 225 -13.90 -20.77 -16.03
C GLU A 225 -12.63 -21.52 -16.45
N GLU A 226 -12.77 -22.62 -17.20
CA GLU A 226 -11.62 -23.40 -17.68
C GLU A 226 -10.63 -22.56 -18.50
N ARG A 227 -11.15 -21.69 -19.38
CA ARG A 227 -10.32 -20.79 -20.18
C ARG A 227 -9.63 -19.72 -19.36
N LEU A 228 -10.31 -19.16 -18.37
CA LEU A 228 -9.76 -18.10 -17.51
C LEU A 228 -8.65 -18.65 -16.61
N ASP A 229 -8.82 -19.85 -16.06
CA ASP A 229 -7.80 -20.52 -15.26
C ASP A 229 -6.55 -20.82 -16.10
N GLY A 230 -6.73 -21.47 -17.25
CA GLY A 230 -5.62 -21.75 -18.18
C GLY A 230 -4.93 -20.48 -18.67
N ARG A 231 -5.65 -19.36 -18.77
CA ARG A 231 -5.10 -18.05 -19.10
C ARG A 231 -4.19 -17.52 -18.00
N VAL A 232 -4.60 -17.58 -16.74
CA VAL A 232 -3.78 -17.14 -15.60
C VAL A 232 -2.48 -17.95 -15.55
N ASP A 233 -2.56 -19.27 -15.76
CA ASP A 233 -1.38 -20.13 -15.84
C ASP A 233 -0.43 -19.72 -16.98
N LYS A 234 -0.97 -19.36 -18.16
CA LYS A 234 -0.18 -18.83 -19.28
C LYS A 234 0.50 -17.50 -18.89
N MET A 235 -0.22 -16.58 -18.25
CA MET A 235 0.32 -15.28 -17.81
C MET A 235 1.48 -15.47 -16.81
N ILE A 236 1.34 -16.39 -15.86
CA ILE A 236 2.41 -16.72 -14.91
C ILE A 236 3.65 -17.23 -15.65
N LYS A 237 3.48 -18.14 -16.62
CA LYS A 237 4.59 -18.67 -17.44
C LYS A 237 5.24 -17.61 -18.32
N MET A 238 4.48 -16.64 -18.81
CA MET A 238 4.98 -15.49 -19.59
C MET A 238 5.75 -14.49 -18.73
N GLY A 239 5.70 -14.60 -17.40
CA GLY A 239 6.45 -13.73 -16.50
C GLY A 239 5.62 -12.63 -15.85
N LEU A 240 4.30 -12.81 -15.66
CA LEU A 240 3.43 -11.86 -14.96
C LEU A 240 4.02 -11.34 -13.65
N LYS A 241 4.65 -12.21 -12.86
CA LYS A 241 5.29 -11.80 -11.60
C LYS A 241 6.43 -10.80 -11.81
N ARG A 242 7.23 -10.98 -12.86
CA ARG A 242 8.31 -10.06 -13.21
C ARG A 242 7.72 -8.72 -13.64
N GLU A 243 6.75 -8.73 -14.55
CA GLU A 243 6.09 -7.49 -15.01
C GLU A 243 5.50 -6.69 -13.84
N LEU A 244 4.78 -7.35 -12.93
CA LEU A 244 4.23 -6.67 -11.76
C LEU A 244 5.33 -6.12 -10.85
N ASN A 245 6.41 -6.87 -10.62
CA ASN A 245 7.53 -6.38 -9.83
C ASN A 245 8.21 -5.17 -10.47
N ASP A 246 8.49 -5.24 -11.78
CA ASP A 246 9.13 -4.14 -12.52
C ASP A 246 8.23 -2.89 -12.48
N PHE A 247 6.92 -3.06 -12.65
CA PHE A 247 5.93 -1.98 -12.51
C PHE A 247 5.93 -1.35 -11.11
N TYR A 248 6.07 -2.15 -10.05
CA TYR A 248 6.20 -1.63 -8.68
C TYR A 248 7.56 -0.98 -8.43
N GLU A 249 8.65 -1.52 -8.96
CA GLU A 249 10.02 -1.03 -8.75
C GLU A 249 10.30 0.28 -9.51
N GLU A 250 9.73 0.46 -10.71
CA GLU A 250 9.84 1.70 -11.50
C GLU A 250 9.11 2.89 -10.85
N GLY A 251 8.08 2.63 -10.02
CA GLY A 251 7.33 3.69 -9.33
C GLY A 251 7.95 4.17 -8.01
N ASP A 252 8.81 3.37 -7.38
CA ASP A 252 9.04 3.44 -5.93
C ASP A 252 10.52 3.18 -5.55
N HIS A 253 11.36 4.21 -5.67
CA HIS A 253 12.80 4.09 -5.37
C HIS A 253 13.13 4.26 -3.88
N CYS A 254 13.69 3.22 -3.26
CA CYS A 254 14.33 3.30 -1.94
C CYS A 254 15.84 3.53 -2.08
N PHE A 255 16.44 4.34 -1.21
CA PHE A 255 17.88 4.52 -1.15
C PHE A 255 18.34 4.75 0.28
N ASN A 256 19.60 4.44 0.58
CA ASN A 256 20.25 4.79 1.85
C ASN A 256 21.70 5.17 1.59
N VAL A 257 22.04 6.43 1.85
CA VAL A 257 23.37 6.99 1.72
C VAL A 257 23.83 7.46 3.09
N SER A 258 24.91 6.87 3.60
CA SER A 258 25.49 7.23 4.89
C SER A 258 26.95 7.60 4.75
N ALA A 259 27.32 8.76 5.31
CA ALA A 259 28.70 9.21 5.44
C ALA A 259 29.05 9.28 6.93
N SER A 260 30.17 8.67 7.32
CA SER A 260 30.67 8.72 8.70
C SER A 260 32.11 9.21 8.73
N LYS A 261 32.38 10.17 9.61
CA LYS A 261 33.72 10.67 9.90
C LYS A 261 34.13 10.24 11.30
N PRO A 262 35.04 9.25 11.44
CA PRO A 262 35.61 8.91 12.73
C PRO A 262 36.56 10.01 13.21
N PHE A 263 36.57 10.29 14.51
CA PHE A 263 37.58 11.15 15.12
C PHE A 263 38.84 10.34 15.40
N LEU A 264 39.96 10.73 14.78
CA LEU A 264 41.26 10.09 15.00
C LEU A 264 41.86 10.60 16.33
N GLY A 265 42.01 9.72 17.34
CA GLY A 265 42.58 10.06 18.65
C GLY A 265 42.26 9.06 19.77
N TRP A 266 42.55 9.43 21.03
CA TRP A 266 42.39 8.58 22.24
C TRP A 266 40.96 8.08 22.51
N GLN A 267 39.95 8.55 21.79
CA GLN A 267 38.58 8.05 21.85
C GLN A 267 38.32 7.12 20.65
N LYS A 268 38.64 5.83 20.83
CA LYS A 268 38.76 4.82 19.76
C LYS A 268 37.45 4.51 19.00
N TYR A 269 36.34 5.19 19.28
CA TYR A 269 35.00 4.91 18.73
C TYR A 269 34.10 6.13 18.53
N SER A 270 34.62 7.36 18.68
CA SER A 270 33.81 8.56 18.48
C SER A 270 33.68 8.87 16.98
N ASN A 271 32.47 9.16 16.50
CA ASN A 271 32.23 9.56 15.12
C ASN A 271 31.07 10.56 14.99
N ILE A 272 31.07 11.29 13.89
CA ILE A 272 29.87 11.96 13.38
C ILE A 272 29.44 11.24 12.12
N SER A 273 28.14 11.06 11.95
CA SER A 273 27.55 10.50 10.75
C SER A 273 26.38 11.34 10.25
N ALA A 274 26.23 11.38 8.94
CA ALA A 274 25.09 11.95 8.25
C ALA A 274 24.50 10.86 7.35
N THR A 275 23.20 10.59 7.49
CA THR A 275 22.50 9.58 6.72
C THR A 275 21.30 10.22 6.03
N LEU A 276 21.16 9.97 4.73
CA LEU A 276 19.99 10.31 3.94
C LEU A 276 19.38 9.01 3.43
N TYR A 277 18.10 8.79 3.68
CA TYR A 277 17.43 7.63 3.13
C TYR A 277 16.01 7.93 2.69
N ARG A 278 15.54 7.16 1.71
CA ARG A 278 14.14 6.99 1.38
C ARG A 278 13.77 5.53 1.57
N SER A 279 12.68 5.28 2.30
CA SER A 279 12.17 3.94 2.58
C SER A 279 10.68 3.91 2.33
N LEU A 280 10.23 2.82 1.72
CA LEU A 280 8.83 2.49 1.54
C LEU A 280 8.53 1.25 2.37
N ALA A 281 7.47 1.27 3.16
CA ALA A 281 7.09 0.14 3.99
C ALA A 281 5.58 -0.08 3.99
N HIS A 282 5.19 -1.33 3.74
CA HIS A 282 3.83 -1.79 4.00
C HIS A 282 3.68 -2.16 5.47
N LEU A 283 2.67 -1.62 6.13
CA LEU A 283 2.35 -1.80 7.55
C LEU A 283 1.08 -2.67 7.66
N PRO A 284 1.20 -4.01 7.62
CA PRO A 284 0.03 -4.88 7.57
C PRO A 284 -0.83 -4.81 8.83
N TRP A 285 -0.25 -4.47 9.98
CA TRP A 285 -0.97 -4.41 11.26
C TRP A 285 -1.95 -3.24 11.34
N ASN A 286 -1.76 -2.16 10.58
CA ASN A 286 -2.69 -1.03 10.52
C ASN A 286 -3.32 -0.85 9.13
N GLN A 287 -2.95 -1.71 8.15
CA GLN A 287 -3.42 -1.71 6.76
C GLN A 287 -3.09 -0.41 6.02
N SER A 288 -1.84 0.03 6.13
CA SER A 288 -1.36 1.25 5.50
C SER A 288 0.03 1.08 4.89
N ASP A 289 0.38 1.98 3.99
CA ASP A 289 1.72 2.13 3.43
C ASP A 289 2.34 3.44 3.95
N VAL A 290 3.65 3.44 4.12
CA VAL A 290 4.39 4.64 4.51
C VAL A 290 5.56 4.88 3.56
N ASP A 291 5.69 6.11 3.08
CA ASP A 291 6.87 6.64 2.39
C ASP A 291 7.61 7.58 3.34
N GLU A 292 8.83 7.22 3.72
CA GLU A 292 9.67 7.98 4.63
C GLU A 292 10.91 8.50 3.89
N ASN A 293 11.10 9.82 3.92
CA ASN A 293 12.31 10.50 3.48
C ASN A 293 12.96 11.12 4.71
N ALA A 294 14.20 10.73 5.01
CA ALA A 294 14.84 11.09 6.26
C ALA A 294 16.25 11.62 6.06
N ALA A 295 16.57 12.65 6.82
CA ALA A 295 17.92 13.12 7.07
C ALA A 295 18.24 12.96 8.56
N ILE A 296 19.30 12.22 8.86
CA ILE A 296 19.74 11.94 10.23
C ILE A 296 21.18 12.41 10.39
N LEU A 297 21.42 13.27 11.37
CA LEU A 297 22.76 13.59 11.85
C LEU A 297 22.95 12.92 13.19
N ALA A 298 24.02 12.15 13.36
CA ALA A 298 24.29 11.45 14.60
C ALA A 298 25.74 11.67 15.05
N TYR A 299 25.90 11.99 16.33
CA TYR A 299 27.17 11.94 17.04
C TYR A 299 27.18 10.72 17.95
N ASN A 300 28.24 9.93 17.85
CA ASN A 300 28.54 8.84 18.77
C ASN A 300 29.84 9.17 19.49
N GLY A 301 29.83 9.04 20.81
CA GLY A 301 31.00 9.31 21.64
C GLY A 301 31.01 8.48 22.91
N GLN A 302 32.05 8.69 23.72
CA GLN A 302 32.21 8.02 25.01
C GLN A 302 32.56 9.03 26.10
N LEU A 303 31.93 8.89 27.27
CA LEU A 303 32.11 9.69 28.47
C LEU A 303 32.68 8.83 29.61
N TRP A 304 33.15 9.47 30.69
CA TRP A 304 33.71 8.81 31.89
C TRP A 304 34.74 7.69 31.57
N ASN A 305 35.88 8.07 30.99
CA ASN A 305 36.98 7.14 30.66
C ASN A 305 36.52 5.93 29.83
N GLN A 306 35.73 6.18 28.78
CA GLN A 306 35.26 5.18 27.81
C GLN A 306 34.24 4.16 28.35
N LYS A 307 33.73 4.34 29.57
CA LYS A 307 32.75 3.41 30.18
C LYS A 307 31.30 3.72 29.86
N LEU A 308 30.98 4.97 29.54
CA LEU A 308 29.64 5.40 29.19
C LEU A 308 29.59 5.74 27.69
N LEU A 309 28.80 5.00 26.93
CA LEU A 309 28.50 5.31 25.54
C LEU A 309 27.45 6.42 25.51
N HIS A 310 27.68 7.43 24.67
CA HIS A 310 26.77 8.55 24.50
C HIS A 310 26.48 8.74 23.01
N GLN A 311 25.20 8.86 22.68
CA GLN A 311 24.73 9.06 21.32
C GLN A 311 23.74 10.22 21.30
N VAL A 312 23.92 11.13 20.35
CA VAL A 312 22.98 12.21 20.08
C VAL A 312 22.59 12.11 18.61
N LYS A 313 21.30 12.07 18.31
CA LYS A 313 20.78 12.10 16.94
C LYS A 313 19.82 13.26 16.75
N LEU A 314 19.97 13.94 15.62
CA LEU A 314 19.02 14.89 15.09
C LEU A 314 18.34 14.23 13.90
N ASN A 315 17.03 14.04 13.97
CA ASN A 315 16.23 13.41 12.94
C ASN A 315 15.32 14.46 12.28
N ALA A 316 15.35 14.54 10.96
CA ALA A 316 14.36 15.26 10.15
C ALA A 316 13.74 14.24 9.19
N ILE A 317 12.50 13.86 9.44
CA ILE A 317 11.82 12.78 8.74
C ILE A 317 10.50 13.31 8.17
N TRP A 318 10.41 13.37 6.85
CA TRP A 318 9.16 13.58 6.14
C TRP A 318 8.54 12.23 5.84
N ARG A 319 7.29 12.02 6.24
CA ARG A 319 6.58 10.75 6.07
C ARG A 319 5.24 11.01 5.41
N THR A 320 4.82 10.10 4.54
CA THR A 320 3.49 10.12 3.94
C THR A 320 2.80 8.80 4.26
N LEU A 321 1.77 8.85 5.10
CA LEU A 321 0.95 7.69 5.44
C LEU A 321 -0.18 7.56 4.41
N ARG A 322 -0.28 6.41 3.75
CA ARG A 322 -1.37 6.07 2.82
C ARG A 322 -2.15 4.91 3.41
N ALA A 323 -3.33 5.19 3.92
CA ALA A 323 -4.18 4.15 4.50
C ALA A 323 -5.02 3.46 3.41
N SER A 324 -5.17 2.13 3.52
CA SER A 324 -6.11 1.38 2.66
C SER A 324 -7.56 1.79 2.95
N ARG A 325 -8.46 1.54 2.00
CA ARG A 325 -9.91 1.69 2.21
C ARG A 325 -10.42 0.79 3.35
N ASP A 326 -9.79 -0.36 3.55
CA ASP A 326 -10.16 -1.33 4.59
C ASP A 326 -9.60 -0.98 5.98
N ALA A 327 -8.66 -0.04 6.07
CA ALA A 327 -8.07 0.39 7.33
C ALA A 327 -9.11 1.06 8.23
N ALA A 328 -8.97 0.93 9.54
CA ALA A 328 -9.86 1.59 10.49
C ALA A 328 -9.90 3.11 10.28
N PHE A 329 -11.04 3.76 10.58
CA PHE A 329 -11.20 5.20 10.39
C PHE A 329 -10.11 6.01 11.10
N SER A 330 -9.73 5.63 12.32
CA SER A 330 -8.66 6.27 13.10
C SER A 330 -7.27 6.18 12.46
N VAL A 331 -7.03 5.24 11.55
CA VAL A 331 -5.81 5.17 10.73
C VAL A 331 -5.94 6.10 9.52
N ARG A 332 -7.10 6.08 8.83
CA ARG A 332 -7.36 6.93 7.65
C ARG A 332 -7.37 8.41 7.99
N GLU A 333 -7.89 8.78 9.17
CA GLU A 333 -7.90 10.16 9.68
C GLU A 333 -6.49 10.73 9.85
N GLN A 334 -5.49 9.87 10.10
CA GLN A 334 -4.08 10.27 10.22
C GLN A 334 -3.31 10.07 8.92
N ALA A 335 -3.97 9.73 7.82
CA ALA A 335 -3.33 9.63 6.51
C ALA A 335 -2.91 11.01 5.99
N GLY A 336 -1.86 11.04 5.18
CA GLY A 336 -1.28 12.28 4.64
C GLY A 336 0.17 12.49 5.06
N HIS A 337 0.63 13.73 4.89
CA HIS A 337 2.02 14.12 5.16
C HIS A 337 2.22 14.50 6.62
N THR A 338 3.29 13.98 7.23
CA THR A 338 3.77 14.36 8.57
C THR A 338 5.28 14.58 8.52
N LEU A 339 5.72 15.68 9.11
CA LEU A 339 7.10 16.06 9.31
C LEU A 339 7.46 15.91 10.80
N LYS A 340 8.39 15.00 11.09
CA LYS A 340 9.00 14.86 12.40
C LYS A 340 10.40 15.45 12.42
N PHE A 341 10.59 16.47 13.25
CA PHE A 341 11.91 16.90 13.68
C PHE A 341 12.13 16.53 15.14
N SER A 342 13.11 15.65 15.41
CA SER A 342 13.38 15.17 16.76
C SER A 342 14.86 15.16 17.14
N LEU A 343 15.13 15.38 18.43
CA LEU A 343 16.43 15.21 19.06
C LEU A 343 16.38 13.98 19.97
N GLU A 344 17.15 12.95 19.65
CA GLU A 344 17.34 11.76 20.47
C GLU A 344 18.67 11.87 21.22
N ASN A 345 18.63 11.71 22.54
CA ASN A 345 19.80 11.61 23.40
C ASN A 345 19.78 10.25 24.10
N ALA A 346 20.82 9.44 23.88
CA ALA A 346 20.93 8.10 24.44
C ALA A 346 22.25 7.90 25.17
N VAL A 347 22.17 7.30 26.36
CA VAL A 347 23.32 6.89 27.16
C VAL A 347 23.26 5.39 27.40
N ALA A 348 24.40 4.71 27.30
CA ALA A 348 24.47 3.27 27.54
C ALA A 348 25.74 2.87 28.28
N VAL A 349 25.58 1.90 29.18
CA VAL A 349 26.69 1.17 29.82
C VAL A 349 26.58 -0.28 29.37
N ASP A 350 27.63 -0.80 28.75
CA ASP A 350 27.71 -2.20 28.33
C ASP A 350 28.92 -2.88 28.98
N THR A 351 28.64 -3.88 29.80
CA THR A 351 29.64 -4.71 30.51
C THR A 351 29.56 -6.17 30.08
N ARG A 352 28.79 -6.48 29.03
CA ARG A 352 28.64 -7.83 28.52
C ARG A 352 29.95 -8.33 27.93
N ASP A 353 30.21 -9.61 28.14
CA ASP A 353 31.39 -10.30 27.62
C ASP A 353 31.39 -10.41 26.08
N ARG A 354 30.20 -10.46 25.47
CA ARG A 354 30.01 -10.48 24.02
C ARG A 354 28.66 -9.86 23.62
N PRO A 355 28.57 -9.24 22.43
CA PRO A 355 27.35 -8.55 21.99
C PRO A 355 26.21 -9.53 21.64
N ILE A 356 26.55 -10.72 21.16
CA ILE A 356 25.59 -11.78 20.79
C ILE A 356 25.69 -12.92 21.81
N LEU A 357 24.53 -13.33 22.36
CA LEU A 357 24.42 -14.39 23.38
C LEU A 357 25.37 -14.19 24.58
N ALA A 358 25.43 -12.98 25.15
CA ALA A 358 26.24 -12.70 26.34
C ALA A 358 26.14 -13.85 27.37
N SER A 359 27.29 -14.32 27.88
CA SER A 359 27.33 -15.31 28.95
C SER A 359 27.35 -14.66 30.33
N ARG A 360 27.86 -13.42 30.40
CA ARG A 360 27.95 -12.64 31.62
C ARG A 360 27.90 -11.14 31.32
N GLY A 361 27.31 -10.38 32.22
CA GLY A 361 27.37 -8.93 32.24
C GLY A 361 26.02 -8.28 31.95
N ILE A 362 26.02 -6.96 31.90
CA ILE A 362 24.81 -6.14 31.84
C ILE A 362 24.97 -5.06 30.76
N LEU A 363 23.91 -4.87 29.99
CA LEU A 363 23.68 -3.69 29.16
C LEU A 363 22.53 -2.89 29.77
N ALA A 364 22.75 -1.61 30.01
CA ALA A 364 21.69 -0.67 30.33
C ALA A 364 21.79 0.51 29.39
N ARG A 365 20.74 0.75 28.61
CA ARG A 365 20.61 1.89 27.71
C ARG A 365 19.35 2.67 28.06
N PHE A 366 19.50 3.97 28.19
CA PHE A 366 18.40 4.91 28.33
C PHE A 366 18.46 5.91 27.20
N ALA A 367 17.35 6.12 26.51
CA ALA A 367 17.21 7.08 25.43
C ALA A 367 15.99 7.97 25.65
N GLN A 368 16.15 9.25 25.34
CA GLN A 368 15.10 10.25 25.36
C GLN A 368 15.04 10.94 24.00
N GLU A 369 13.89 10.88 23.35
CA GLU A 369 13.61 11.57 22.09
C GLU A 369 12.61 12.69 22.36
N TYR A 370 12.95 13.90 21.92
CA TYR A 370 12.10 15.08 21.98
C TYR A 370 11.73 15.52 20.56
N ALA A 371 10.45 15.58 20.25
CA ALA A 371 9.91 16.11 19.00
C ALA A 371 8.95 17.28 19.32
N GLY A 372 8.96 18.34 18.50
CA GLY A 372 8.05 19.48 18.68
C GLY A 372 8.65 20.86 18.46
N VAL A 373 9.94 20.97 18.10
CA VAL A 373 10.54 22.26 17.71
C VAL A 373 10.11 22.68 16.30
N PHE A 374 10.08 21.72 15.38
CA PHE A 374 9.66 21.91 13.99
C PHE A 374 8.81 20.72 13.53
N GLY A 375 7.91 20.96 12.59
CA GLY A 375 6.96 19.96 12.10
C GLY A 375 5.68 19.84 12.95
N ASP A 376 4.88 18.84 12.63
CA ASP A 376 3.59 18.54 13.27
C ASP A 376 3.75 17.58 14.45
N ALA A 377 4.76 16.70 14.44
CA ALA A 377 5.03 15.76 15.53
C ALA A 377 5.46 16.48 16.84
N SER A 378 4.78 16.18 17.95
CA SER A 378 4.99 16.84 19.25
C SER A 378 4.91 15.83 20.40
N PHE A 379 6.04 15.36 20.90
CA PHE A 379 6.10 14.35 21.97
C PHE A 379 7.46 14.28 22.69
N VAL A 380 7.44 13.65 23.87
CA VAL A 380 8.63 13.11 24.53
C VAL A 380 8.51 11.60 24.61
N LYS A 381 9.53 10.88 24.13
CA LYS A 381 9.60 9.43 24.18
C LYS A 381 10.80 9.01 25.00
N ASN A 382 10.56 8.30 26.09
CA ASN A 382 11.60 7.69 26.91
C ASN A 382 11.65 6.19 26.59
N THR A 383 12.84 5.68 26.33
CA THR A 383 13.11 4.25 26.08
C THR A 383 14.17 3.76 27.04
N LEU A 384 13.89 2.67 27.73
CA LEU A 384 14.80 1.97 28.63
C LEU A 384 14.98 0.55 28.10
N ASP A 385 16.22 0.19 27.77
CA ASP A 385 16.60 -1.16 27.37
C ASP A 385 17.59 -1.72 28.39
N LEU A 386 17.24 -2.83 29.02
CA LEU A 386 18.06 -3.56 29.97
C LEU A 386 18.29 -4.97 29.44
N GLN A 387 19.53 -5.44 29.49
CA GLN A 387 19.86 -6.84 29.26
C GLN A 387 20.86 -7.30 30.32
N ALA A 388 20.67 -8.50 30.83
CA ALA A 388 21.59 -9.11 31.78
C ALA A 388 21.78 -10.58 31.42
N ALA A 389 23.01 -11.08 31.57
CA ALA A 389 23.32 -12.48 31.45
C ALA A 389 24.18 -12.94 32.62
N ALA A 390 23.93 -14.17 33.07
CA ALA A 390 24.72 -14.82 34.10
C ALA A 390 24.81 -16.34 33.85
N PRO A 391 25.98 -16.95 34.10
CA PRO A 391 26.09 -18.40 34.10
C PRO A 391 25.36 -19.02 35.29
N LEU A 392 24.74 -20.18 35.06
CA LEU A 392 24.10 -21.02 36.05
C LEU A 392 24.86 -22.36 36.20
N PRO A 393 24.63 -23.14 37.27
CA PRO A 393 25.17 -24.49 37.41
C PRO A 393 24.83 -25.37 36.20
N LEU A 394 25.59 -26.46 36.01
CA LEU A 394 25.41 -27.43 34.91
C LEU A 394 25.60 -26.83 33.51
N GLY A 395 26.32 -25.72 33.38
CA GLY A 395 26.68 -25.10 32.10
C GLY A 395 25.53 -24.32 31.45
N PHE A 396 24.45 -24.04 32.18
CA PHE A 396 23.37 -23.18 31.68
C PHE A 396 23.78 -21.71 31.69
N VAL A 397 23.17 -20.92 30.82
CA VAL A 397 23.27 -19.46 30.81
C VAL A 397 21.86 -18.89 30.88
N LEU A 398 21.59 -18.10 31.93
CA LEU A 398 20.36 -17.34 32.05
C LEU A 398 20.60 -15.95 31.47
N ALA A 399 19.78 -15.55 30.51
CA ALA A 399 19.77 -14.19 30.00
C ALA A 399 18.37 -13.60 30.17
N ALA A 400 18.29 -12.32 30.51
CA ALA A 400 17.04 -11.59 30.60
C ALA A 400 17.17 -10.27 29.84
N SER A 401 16.14 -9.92 29.08
CA SER A 401 16.00 -8.62 28.43
C SER A 401 14.71 -7.96 28.88
N PHE A 402 14.76 -6.66 29.13
CA PHE A 402 13.60 -5.85 29.46
C PHE A 402 13.66 -4.56 28.66
N GLN A 403 12.56 -4.20 28.03
CA GLN A 403 12.38 -2.98 27.27
C GLN A 403 11.13 -2.26 27.78
N ALA A 404 11.26 -0.98 28.08
CA ALA A 404 10.14 -0.11 28.41
C ALA A 404 10.18 1.14 27.54
N ARG A 405 9.04 1.51 26.98
CA ARG A 405 8.86 2.75 26.20
C ARG A 405 7.69 3.51 26.77
N HIS A 406 7.85 4.81 26.95
CA HIS A 406 6.80 5.71 27.39
C HIS A 406 6.82 6.98 26.55
N LEU A 407 5.71 7.22 25.88
CA LEU A 407 5.46 8.30 24.95
C LEU A 407 4.42 9.22 25.54
N LYS A 408 4.76 10.49 25.68
CA LYS A 408 3.86 11.53 26.16
C LYS A 408 3.76 12.62 25.10
N GLY A 409 2.54 12.91 24.64
CA GLY A 409 2.28 14.05 23.77
C GLY A 409 2.62 15.37 24.46
N LEU A 410 3.09 16.34 23.68
CA LEU A 410 3.39 17.69 24.15
C LEU A 410 2.39 18.69 23.55
N GLY A 411 1.82 19.54 24.42
CA GLY A 411 0.74 20.46 24.04
C GLY A 411 -0.58 19.74 23.78
N ASP A 412 -1.43 20.35 22.95
CA ASP A 412 -2.77 19.83 22.60
C ASP A 412 -2.77 18.96 21.33
N ARG A 413 -1.59 18.63 20.78
CA ARG A 413 -1.48 17.80 19.57
C ARG A 413 -1.51 16.32 19.92
N GLU A 414 -2.33 15.56 19.22
CA GLU A 414 -2.36 14.11 19.34
C GLU A 414 -1.06 13.49 18.78
N VAL A 415 -0.61 12.40 19.40
CA VAL A 415 0.58 11.69 18.91
C VAL A 415 0.22 10.83 17.70
N HIS A 416 0.89 11.13 16.59
CA HIS A 416 0.73 10.44 15.31
C HIS A 416 0.98 8.93 15.43
N LEU A 417 0.19 8.14 14.71
CA LEU A 417 0.19 6.67 14.69
C LEU A 417 1.60 6.09 14.49
N LEU A 418 2.38 6.70 13.61
CA LEU A 418 3.75 6.29 13.26
C LEU A 418 4.76 6.45 14.40
N ASP A 419 4.48 7.28 15.42
CA ASP A 419 5.39 7.51 16.55
C ASP A 419 5.03 6.69 17.81
N ARG A 420 3.85 6.06 17.79
CA ARG A 420 3.31 5.22 18.87
C ARG A 420 4.17 3.97 19.12
N CYS A 421 3.96 3.36 20.27
CA CYS A 421 4.63 2.13 20.66
C CYS A 421 3.85 0.92 20.16
N TYR A 422 4.52 0.04 19.42
CA TYR A 422 4.00 -1.24 18.97
C TYR A 422 4.84 -2.35 19.57
N LEU A 423 4.18 -3.47 19.86
CA LEU A 423 4.83 -4.72 20.23
C LEU A 423 4.28 -5.89 19.40
N GLY A 424 5.05 -6.96 19.32
CA GLY A 424 4.69 -8.21 18.68
C GLY A 424 5.60 -8.50 17.49
N GLY A 425 5.89 -9.79 17.29
CA GLY A 425 6.81 -10.27 16.27
C GLY A 425 8.02 -10.98 16.87
N GLN A 426 9.05 -11.23 16.06
CA GLN A 426 10.17 -12.07 16.48
C GLN A 426 11.18 -11.37 17.42
N GLN A 427 11.19 -10.04 17.41
CA GLN A 427 12.20 -9.23 18.12
C GLN A 427 11.83 -8.94 19.58
N ASP A 428 10.55 -9.00 19.95
CA ASP A 428 10.05 -8.68 21.28
C ASP A 428 9.21 -9.82 21.88
N VAL A 429 7.92 -9.89 21.54
CA VAL A 429 6.95 -10.87 22.06
C VAL A 429 6.65 -11.88 20.96
N ARG A 430 7.50 -12.91 20.90
CA ARG A 430 7.38 -14.01 19.93
C ARG A 430 6.04 -14.73 20.07
N GLY A 431 5.51 -15.29 18.99
CA GLY A 431 4.20 -15.97 19.01
C GLY A 431 3.03 -15.06 18.68
N PHE A 432 3.28 -13.77 18.50
CA PHE A 432 2.29 -12.79 18.07
C PHE A 432 2.70 -12.17 16.72
N GLY A 433 1.71 -11.73 15.95
CA GLY A 433 1.93 -11.01 14.70
C GLY A 433 2.76 -9.74 14.90
N LEU A 434 3.54 -9.38 13.87
CA LEU A 434 4.40 -8.19 13.88
C LEU A 434 3.59 -6.92 14.23
N ASN A 435 3.96 -6.24 15.31
CA ASN A 435 3.33 -4.98 15.76
C ASN A 435 1.80 -5.08 16.01
N THR A 436 1.28 -6.27 16.31
CA THR A 436 -0.16 -6.50 16.50
C THR A 436 -0.65 -6.45 17.95
N ILE A 437 0.27 -6.28 18.92
CA ILE A 437 -0.05 -6.11 20.34
C ILE A 437 -0.22 -4.62 20.62
N GLY A 438 -1.45 -4.21 20.97
CA GLY A 438 -1.78 -2.81 21.17
C GLY A 438 -3.27 -2.55 21.29
N VAL A 439 -3.62 -1.26 21.33
CA VAL A 439 -5.00 -0.81 21.13
C VAL A 439 -5.41 -1.13 19.70
N LYS A 440 -6.67 -1.51 19.51
CA LYS A 440 -7.22 -1.87 18.20
C LYS A 440 -8.45 -1.04 17.89
N ALA A 441 -8.64 -0.78 16.60
CA ALA A 441 -9.88 -0.29 16.04
C ALA A 441 -10.15 -1.12 14.77
N ASP A 442 -11.34 -1.69 14.66
CA ASP A 442 -11.71 -2.61 13.59
C ASP A 442 -10.65 -3.70 13.38
N ASN A 443 -10.09 -3.77 12.17
CA ASN A 443 -9.04 -4.72 11.78
C ASN A 443 -7.62 -4.11 11.84
N SER A 444 -7.44 -2.97 12.49
CA SER A 444 -6.17 -2.23 12.59
C SER A 444 -5.66 -2.12 14.04
N CYS A 445 -4.35 -2.35 14.23
CA CYS A 445 -3.64 -2.07 15.46
C CYS A 445 -3.13 -0.62 15.46
N LEU A 446 -3.51 0.14 16.49
CA LEU A 446 -3.19 1.55 16.65
C LEU A 446 -1.95 1.81 17.53
N GLY A 447 -1.33 0.75 18.04
CA GLY A 447 -0.24 0.84 19.01
C GLY A 447 -0.69 1.43 20.34
N GLY A 448 0.19 2.15 21.02
CA GLY A 448 -0.09 2.77 22.31
C GLY A 448 0.91 3.84 22.75
N GLY A 449 0.63 4.47 23.88
CA GLY A 449 1.48 5.49 24.50
C GLY A 449 2.56 4.91 25.41
N ALA A 450 2.39 3.68 25.91
CA ALA A 450 3.43 3.01 26.67
C ALA A 450 3.48 1.53 26.33
N SER A 451 4.67 0.95 26.35
CA SER A 451 4.86 -0.47 26.12
C SER A 451 5.94 -1.02 27.04
N VAL A 452 5.74 -2.23 27.54
CA VAL A 452 6.77 -2.99 28.25
C VAL A 452 6.89 -4.37 27.64
N ALA A 453 8.10 -4.85 27.44
CA ALA A 453 8.40 -6.19 26.98
C ALA A 453 9.55 -6.76 27.79
N GLY A 454 9.41 -8.00 28.25
CA GLY A 454 10.43 -8.71 29.00
C GLY A 454 10.56 -10.13 28.47
N VAL A 455 11.80 -10.59 28.28
CA VAL A 455 12.07 -11.96 27.85
C VAL A 455 13.15 -12.56 28.73
N VAL A 456 12.88 -13.75 29.25
CA VAL A 456 13.88 -14.57 29.95
C VAL A 456 14.22 -15.73 29.05
N HIS A 457 15.52 -15.94 28.84
CA HIS A 457 16.09 -16.98 28.02
C HIS A 457 16.97 -17.90 28.87
N LEU A 458 16.90 -19.19 28.58
CA LEU A 458 17.76 -20.21 29.14
C LEU A 458 18.49 -20.91 28.00
N TYR A 459 19.82 -20.82 27.99
CA TYR A 459 20.67 -21.49 27.01
C TYR A 459 21.47 -22.61 27.66
N ARG A 460 21.66 -23.70 26.92
CA ARG A 460 22.59 -24.78 27.29
C ARG A 460 23.46 -25.13 26.09
N PRO A 461 24.79 -25.03 26.19
CA PRO A 461 25.69 -25.47 25.14
C PRO A 461 25.45 -26.95 24.81
N LEU A 462 25.34 -27.25 23.51
CA LEU A 462 25.31 -28.60 22.95
C LEU A 462 26.63 -28.86 22.20
N ILE A 463 26.75 -30.05 21.60
CA ILE A 463 27.90 -30.40 20.76
C ILE A 463 27.61 -29.92 19.32
N PRO A 464 28.50 -29.17 18.65
CA PRO A 464 29.79 -28.68 19.14
C PRO A 464 29.67 -27.50 20.12
N PRO A 465 30.48 -27.48 21.20
CA PRO A 465 30.40 -26.46 22.24
C PRO A 465 30.70 -25.08 21.67
N ASN A 466 30.04 -24.05 22.21
CA ASN A 466 30.13 -22.64 21.78
C ASN A 466 29.49 -22.29 20.44
N MET A 467 28.93 -23.27 19.72
CA MET A 467 28.35 -23.06 18.40
C MET A 467 26.87 -23.45 18.37
N LEU A 468 26.48 -24.54 19.04
CA LEU A 468 25.09 -24.97 19.15
C LEU A 468 24.61 -24.89 20.60
N PHE A 469 23.39 -24.40 20.81
CA PHE A 469 22.77 -24.25 22.11
C PHE A 469 21.33 -24.74 22.08
N ALA A 470 20.94 -25.54 23.07
CA ALA A 470 19.52 -25.69 23.40
C ALA A 470 19.04 -24.38 23.99
N HIS A 471 17.83 -23.97 23.61
CA HIS A 471 17.26 -22.68 23.96
C HIS A 471 15.82 -22.86 24.44
N ALA A 472 15.49 -22.21 25.55
CA ALA A 472 14.12 -22.01 26.00
C ALA A 472 13.92 -20.54 26.34
N PHE A 473 12.72 -20.02 26.15
CA PHE A 473 12.39 -18.65 26.54
C PHE A 473 10.97 -18.52 27.06
N LEU A 474 10.76 -17.49 27.88
CA LEU A 474 9.48 -16.98 28.31
C LEU A 474 9.45 -15.48 28.02
N ALA A 475 8.54 -15.04 27.16
CA ALA A 475 8.34 -13.65 26.80
C ALA A 475 7.03 -13.13 27.38
N SER A 476 7.03 -11.89 27.82
CA SER A 476 5.86 -11.15 28.27
C SER A 476 5.88 -9.76 27.66
N GLY A 477 4.73 -9.24 27.25
CA GLY A 477 4.63 -7.85 26.83
C GLY A 477 3.24 -7.27 26.94
N SER A 478 3.19 -5.95 27.08
CA SER A 478 1.96 -5.18 27.25
C SER A 478 2.09 -3.83 26.58
N VAL A 479 0.97 -3.31 26.09
CA VAL A 479 0.87 -1.98 25.49
C VAL A 479 -0.36 -1.28 26.08
N ALA A 480 -0.16 -0.07 26.60
CA ALA A 480 -1.20 0.79 27.13
C ALA A 480 -1.55 1.90 26.14
N SER A 481 -2.81 2.32 26.17
CA SER A 481 -3.33 3.36 25.28
C SER A 481 -2.61 4.69 25.47
N VAL A 482 -2.54 5.50 24.42
CA VAL A 482 -2.07 6.90 24.49
C VAL A 482 -2.90 7.71 25.48
N HIS A 483 -4.20 7.41 25.58
CA HIS A 483 -5.17 8.10 26.43
C HIS A 483 -5.39 7.43 27.80
N ALA A 484 -4.49 6.54 28.22
CA ALA A 484 -4.65 5.78 29.46
C ALA A 484 -4.57 6.71 30.69
N LYS A 485 -5.62 6.73 31.52
CA LYS A 485 -5.61 7.46 32.80
C LYS A 485 -4.62 6.86 33.80
N ASN A 486 -4.51 5.53 33.83
CA ASN A 486 -3.59 4.79 34.67
C ASN A 486 -2.79 3.78 33.81
N VAL A 487 -1.65 4.24 33.31
CA VAL A 487 -0.78 3.46 32.41
C VAL A 487 -0.36 2.14 33.05
N VAL A 488 0.03 2.16 34.34
CA VAL A 488 0.55 0.97 35.03
C VAL A 488 -0.51 -0.12 35.13
N GLN A 489 -1.72 0.26 35.54
CA GLN A 489 -2.84 -0.68 35.65
C GLN A 489 -3.18 -1.29 34.28
N GLN A 490 -3.27 -0.47 33.23
CA GLN A 490 -3.59 -0.99 31.90
C GLN A 490 -2.49 -1.92 31.37
N LEU A 491 -1.20 -1.64 31.64
CA LEU A 491 -0.11 -2.55 31.27
C LEU A 491 -0.22 -3.91 31.99
N GLN A 492 -0.70 -3.94 33.23
CA GLN A 492 -0.91 -5.19 33.97
C GLN A 492 -2.09 -6.00 33.42
N GLU A 493 -3.21 -5.32 33.11
CA GLU A 493 -4.43 -5.95 32.60
C GLU A 493 -4.25 -6.48 31.16
N THR A 494 -3.46 -5.80 30.34
CA THR A 494 -3.26 -6.10 28.92
C THR A 494 -2.02 -6.96 28.63
N GLN A 495 -1.59 -7.77 29.62
CA GLN A 495 -0.39 -8.59 29.50
C GLN A 495 -0.57 -9.81 28.58
N ARG A 496 0.36 -9.95 27.64
CA ARG A 496 0.53 -11.11 26.75
C ARG A 496 1.74 -11.92 27.20
N VAL A 497 1.65 -13.24 27.13
CA VAL A 497 2.74 -14.14 27.50
C VAL A 497 2.88 -15.23 26.44
N SER A 498 4.10 -15.56 26.07
CA SER A 498 4.42 -16.70 25.23
C SER A 498 5.65 -17.43 25.74
N ALA A 499 5.74 -18.71 25.44
CA ALA A 499 6.92 -19.52 25.72
C ALA A 499 7.37 -20.24 24.46
N GLY A 500 8.65 -20.60 24.42
CA GLY A 500 9.15 -21.40 23.32
C GLY A 500 10.40 -22.18 23.69
N VAL A 501 10.65 -23.20 22.89
CA VAL A 501 11.82 -24.08 23.00
C VAL A 501 12.40 -24.31 21.62
N GLY A 502 13.70 -24.49 21.54
CA GLY A 502 14.38 -24.56 20.26
C GLY A 502 15.89 -24.70 20.36
N LEU A 503 16.53 -24.36 19.25
CA LEU A 503 17.97 -24.38 19.09
C LEU A 503 18.45 -22.99 18.66
N ALA A 504 19.58 -22.58 19.23
CA ALA A 504 20.32 -21.41 18.80
C ALA A 504 21.70 -21.85 18.29
N PHE A 505 22.03 -21.42 17.08
CA PHE A 505 23.30 -21.63 16.44
C PHE A 505 24.04 -20.29 16.34
N VAL A 506 25.31 -20.25 16.74
CA VAL A 506 26.15 -19.06 16.66
C VAL A 506 27.46 -19.40 15.98
N PHE A 507 27.85 -18.56 15.02
CA PHE A 507 29.13 -18.65 14.34
C PHE A 507 29.97 -17.42 14.63
N LYS A 508 31.10 -17.62 15.33
CA LYS A 508 32.16 -16.63 15.60
C LYS A 508 31.68 -15.24 16.07
N SER A 509 30.60 -15.16 16.86
CA SER A 509 30.00 -13.89 17.31
C SER A 509 29.60 -12.92 16.18
N ILE A 510 29.55 -13.39 14.93
CA ILE A 510 29.16 -12.62 13.74
C ILE A 510 27.72 -12.96 13.39
N PHE A 511 27.37 -14.24 13.44
CA PHE A 511 26.09 -14.76 12.96
C PHE A 511 25.39 -15.57 14.04
N ARG A 512 24.09 -15.34 14.20
CA ARG A 512 23.19 -16.10 15.07
C ARG A 512 21.97 -16.53 14.26
N LEU A 513 21.66 -17.82 14.33
CA LEU A 513 20.43 -18.40 13.81
C LEU A 513 19.69 -19.07 14.97
N GLU A 514 18.39 -18.87 15.06
CA GLU A 514 17.52 -19.53 16.01
C GLU A 514 16.39 -20.22 15.27
N LEU A 515 16.08 -21.43 15.71
CA LEU A 515 14.87 -22.15 15.34
C LEU A 515 14.13 -22.49 16.62
N ASN A 516 12.99 -21.84 16.86
CA ASN A 516 12.19 -22.05 18.06
C ASN A 516 10.76 -22.43 17.70
N TYR A 517 10.23 -23.45 18.37
CA TYR A 517 8.79 -23.65 18.44
C TYR A 517 8.23 -22.73 19.52
N THR A 518 7.32 -21.84 19.14
CA THR A 518 6.73 -20.82 20.01
C THR A 518 5.25 -21.07 20.21
N TYR A 519 4.76 -20.87 21.43
CA TYR A 519 3.37 -21.02 21.79
C TYR A 519 2.89 -19.85 22.68
N PRO A 520 1.85 -19.09 22.26
CA PRO A 520 1.21 -18.08 23.10
C PRO A 520 0.49 -18.72 24.29
N LEU A 521 0.78 -18.27 25.50
CA LEU A 521 0.20 -18.76 26.76
C LEU A 521 -0.93 -17.86 27.27
N LYS A 522 -0.80 -16.55 27.12
CA LYS A 522 -1.79 -15.55 27.54
C LYS A 522 -1.93 -14.50 26.44
N TYR A 523 -3.16 -14.24 26.01
CA TYR A 523 -3.47 -13.29 24.95
C TYR A 523 -4.82 -12.63 25.20
N VAL A 524 -5.07 -11.52 24.50
CA VAL A 524 -6.35 -10.82 24.51
C VAL A 524 -7.12 -11.15 23.23
N LEU A 525 -8.45 -11.18 23.32
CA LEU A 525 -9.30 -11.46 22.16
C LEU A 525 -9.06 -10.43 21.06
N GLY A 526 -8.85 -10.91 19.82
CA GLY A 526 -8.46 -10.10 18.67
C GLY A 526 -6.95 -10.00 18.43
N ASP A 527 -6.09 -10.56 19.30
CA ASP A 527 -4.66 -10.71 19.04
C ASP A 527 -4.37 -11.64 17.86
N SER A 528 -3.42 -11.23 17.01
CA SER A 528 -2.93 -12.06 15.91
C SER A 528 -1.94 -13.07 16.48
N LEU A 529 -2.36 -14.32 16.59
CA LEU A 529 -1.55 -15.40 17.14
C LEU A 529 -0.78 -16.10 16.02
N LEU A 530 0.51 -16.34 16.25
CA LEU A 530 1.41 -17.09 15.37
C LEU A 530 2.10 -18.21 16.16
N PRO A 531 1.37 -19.29 16.52
CA PRO A 531 2.01 -20.48 17.09
C PRO A 531 2.80 -21.22 16.02
N GLY A 532 3.88 -21.91 16.41
CA GLY A 532 4.63 -22.79 15.53
C GLY A 532 6.12 -22.48 15.46
N PHE A 533 6.76 -22.94 14.39
CA PHE A 533 8.20 -22.79 14.19
C PHE A 533 8.54 -21.39 13.67
N HIS A 534 9.40 -20.70 14.41
CA HIS A 534 9.95 -19.41 14.03
C HIS A 534 11.44 -19.52 13.83
N ILE A 535 11.91 -18.96 12.71
CA ILE A 535 13.32 -18.80 12.40
C ILE A 535 13.68 -17.34 12.62
N GLY A 536 14.66 -17.10 13.49
CA GLY A 536 15.24 -15.78 13.71
C GLY A 536 16.71 -15.77 13.31
N ALA A 537 17.13 -14.81 12.50
CA ALA A 537 18.53 -14.61 12.15
C ALA A 537 18.99 -13.23 12.60
N GLY A 538 20.18 -13.17 13.22
CA GLY A 538 20.84 -11.95 13.61
C GLY A 538 22.27 -11.95 13.07
N VAL A 539 22.64 -10.86 12.39
CA VAL A 539 24.01 -10.67 11.92
C VAL A 539 24.57 -9.42 12.57
N ASN A 540 25.74 -9.56 13.19
CA ASN A 540 26.54 -8.45 13.66
C ASN A 540 27.70 -8.26 12.68
N PHE A 541 27.55 -7.30 11.79
CA PHE A 541 28.65 -6.82 10.95
C PHE A 541 29.35 -5.71 11.71
N LEU A 542 30.32 -6.07 12.57
CA LEU A 542 31.35 -5.19 13.13
C LEU A 542 32.37 -6.01 13.92
#